data_AF-S6TEZ5-F1
#
_entry.id   AF-S6TEZ5-F1
#
_cell.length_a   1.000
_cell.length_b   1.000
_cell.length_c   1.000
_cell.angle_alpha   90.00
_cell.angle_beta   90.00
_cell.angle_gamma   90.00
#
_symmetry.space_group_name_H-M   'P 1'
#
loop_
_entity.id
_entity.type
_entity.pdbx_description
1 polymer ?
#
loop_
_entity_poly.entity_id
_entity_poly.type
_entity_poly.pdbx_seq_one_letter_code
_entity_poly.pdbx_strand_id
1 'polypeptide(L)'
;IYPQLGVLNVMQLASPQSAILSAIVFNALIIVVLIPLALRGVRVQAASAAHLLRRNLLIYGLGGIVVPFIGIKLIDMLLVGLGLV
;
A
#
# COMPACT_ATOMS: atom_id res chain seq x y z
N ILE A 1 -5.59 -14.51 21.90
CA ILE A 1 -5.19 -14.00 20.56
C ILE A 1 -4.98 -15.22 19.69
N TYR A 2 -5.85 -15.46 18.69
CA TYR A 2 -5.89 -16.70 17.90
C TYR A 2 -4.58 -16.91 17.13
N PRO A 3 -3.69 -17.85 17.55
CA PRO A 3 -2.39 -18.06 16.90
C PRO A 3 -2.55 -18.50 15.45
N GLN A 4 -3.69 -19.13 15.16
CA GLN A 4 -4.12 -19.54 13.83
C GLN A 4 -4.28 -18.37 12.85
N LEU A 5 -4.42 -17.12 13.32
CA LEU A 5 -4.43 -15.95 12.44
C LEU A 5 -3.01 -15.52 12.01
N GLY A 6 -1.97 -16.01 12.70
CA GLY A 6 -0.58 -15.73 12.36
C GLY A 6 -0.18 -16.23 10.96
N VAL A 7 -0.82 -17.29 10.45
CA VAL A 7 -0.60 -17.78 9.07
C VAL A 7 -1.10 -16.80 8.00
N LEU A 8 -1.99 -15.87 8.35
CA LEU A 8 -2.43 -14.80 7.44
C LEU A 8 -1.46 -13.62 7.42
N ASN A 9 -0.44 -13.60 8.28
CA ASN A 9 0.62 -12.59 8.28
C ASN A 9 1.63 -12.87 7.15
N VAL A 10 1.17 -12.72 5.91
CA VAL A 10 1.99 -12.88 4.69
C VAL A 10 3.18 -11.92 4.70
N MET A 11 3.03 -10.74 5.29
CA MET A 11 4.07 -9.70 5.38
C MET A 11 5.07 -9.91 6.53
N GLN A 12 4.86 -10.93 7.38
CA GLN A 12 5.67 -11.21 8.57
C GLN A 12 5.94 -9.95 9.42
N LEU A 13 4.89 -9.16 9.70
CA LEU A 13 4.96 -7.98 10.58
C LEU A 13 5.27 -8.38 12.02
N ALA A 14 5.97 -7.51 12.76
CA ALA A 14 6.61 -7.86 14.03
C ALA A 14 5.62 -8.16 15.16
N SER A 15 4.54 -7.38 15.27
CA SER A 15 3.49 -7.60 16.27
C SER A 15 2.11 -7.19 15.72
N PRO A 16 0.99 -7.73 16.27
CA PRO A 16 -0.34 -7.31 15.85
C PRO A 16 -0.59 -5.81 16.07
N GLN A 17 0.01 -5.22 17.12
CA GLN A 17 -0.13 -3.80 17.44
C GLN A 17 0.61 -2.92 16.44
N SER A 18 1.88 -3.24 16.13
CA SER A 18 2.67 -2.53 15.10
C SER A 18 2.05 -2.67 13.71
N ALA A 19 1.47 -3.83 13.39
CA ALA A 19 0.76 -4.05 12.13
C ALA A 19 -0.45 -3.13 11.97
N ILE A 20 -1.30 -3.01 13.00
CA ILE A 20 -2.46 -2.12 12.98
C ILE A 20 -2.00 -0.66 12.86
N LEU A 21 -1.00 -0.25 13.65
CA LEU A 21 -0.47 1.11 13.63
C LEU A 21 0.11 1.46 12.25
N SER A 22 0.91 0.56 11.68
CA SER A 22 1.52 0.74 10.35
C SER A 22 0.48 0.88 9.26
N ALA A 23 -0.59 0.07 9.30
CA ALA A 23 -1.69 0.15 8.33
C ALA A 23 -2.44 1.48 8.42
N ILE A 24 -2.72 1.97 9.63
CA ILE A 24 -3.39 3.27 9.84
C ILE A 24 -2.51 4.42 9.35
N VAL A 25 -1.22 4.41 9.70
CA VAL A 25 -0.27 5.44 9.26
C VAL A 25 -0.13 5.43 7.74
N PHE A 26 0.01 4.27 7.11
CA PHE A 26 0.08 4.15 5.66
C PHE A 26 -1.16 4.75 4.98
N ASN A 27 -2.37 4.43 5.47
CA ASN A 27 -3.62 4.96 4.93
C ASN A 27 -3.71 6.49 5.05
N ALA A 28 -3.21 7.07 6.15
CA ALA A 28 -3.17 8.51 6.32
C ALA A 28 -2.19 9.17 5.32
N LEU A 29 -1.01 8.59 5.15
CA LEU A 29 0.02 9.12 4.25
C LEU A 29 -0.37 8.99 2.77
N ILE A 30 -0.92 7.84 2.36
CA ILE A 30 -1.20 7.57 0.95
C ILE A 30 -2.27 8.51 0.39
N ILE A 31 -3.24 8.96 1.20
CA ILE A 31 -4.23 9.96 0.78
C ILE A 31 -3.53 11.27 0.42
N VAL A 32 -2.64 11.77 1.29
CA VAL A 32 -1.90 13.01 1.04
C VAL A 32 -1.05 12.92 -0.23
N VAL A 33 -0.40 11.77 -0.44
CA VAL A 33 0.41 11.52 -1.65
C VAL A 33 -0.43 11.45 -2.92
N LEU A 34 -1.65 10.92 -2.85
CA LEU A 34 -2.53 10.74 -4.01
C LEU A 34 -3.38 11.98 -4.33
N ILE A 35 -3.60 12.91 -3.39
CA ILE A 35 -4.35 14.15 -3.65
C ILE A 35 -3.80 14.93 -4.87
N PRO A 36 -2.48 15.20 -5.00
CA PRO A 36 -1.93 15.88 -6.17
C PRO A 36 -2.22 15.14 -7.48
N LEU A 37 -2.19 13.80 -7.47
CA LEU A 37 -2.49 12.99 -8.63
C LEU A 37 -3.98 13.10 -9.01
N ALA A 38 -4.87 13.10 -8.02
CA ALA A 38 -6.30 13.29 -8.23
C ALA A 38 -6.61 14.68 -8.80
N LEU A 39 -5.91 15.72 -8.35
CA LEU A 39 -6.10 17.10 -8.83
C LEU A 39 -5.53 17.33 -10.23
N ARG A 40 -4.38 16.74 -10.56
CA ARG A 40 -3.74 16.90 -11.89
C ARG A 40 -4.42 16.09 -12.98
N GLY A 41 -5.18 15.07 -12.60
CA GLY A 41 -5.76 14.10 -13.52
C GLY A 41 -4.72 13.19 -14.16
N VAL A 42 -5.19 12.10 -14.77
CA VAL A 42 -4.34 11.13 -15.46
C VAL A 42 -4.31 11.46 -16.96
N ARG A 43 -3.11 11.58 -17.54
CA ARG A 43 -2.95 11.81 -18.99
C ARG A 43 -3.47 10.60 -19.78
N VAL A 44 -4.62 10.76 -20.42
CA VAL A 44 -5.18 9.78 -21.35
C VAL A 44 -4.51 9.98 -22.72
N GLN A 45 -3.97 8.91 -23.28
CA GLN A 45 -3.41 8.90 -24.64
C GLN A 45 -4.44 8.33 -25.61
N ALA A 46 -4.49 8.84 -26.83
CA ALA A 46 -5.32 8.26 -27.89
C ALA A 46 -4.76 6.88 -28.28
N ALA A 47 -5.36 5.83 -27.76
CA ALA A 47 -5.05 4.44 -28.09
C ALA A 47 -6.35 3.61 -28.08
N SER A 48 -6.31 2.40 -28.62
CA SER A 48 -7.46 1.49 -28.57
C SER A 48 -7.86 1.20 -27.13
N ALA A 49 -9.17 1.05 -26.88
CA ALA A 49 -9.70 0.80 -25.55
C ALA A 49 -9.06 -0.41 -24.86
N ALA A 50 -8.82 -1.49 -25.62
CA ALA A 50 -8.14 -2.69 -25.13
C ALA A 50 -6.71 -2.41 -24.65
N HIS A 51 -5.96 -1.56 -25.37
CA HIS A 51 -4.60 -1.19 -24.99
C HIS A 51 -4.58 -0.31 -23.73
N LEU A 52 -5.49 0.66 -23.63
CA LEU A 52 -5.62 1.51 -22.44
C LEU A 52 -6.01 0.71 -21.20
N LEU A 53 -6.97 -0.21 -21.31
CA LEU A 53 -7.39 -1.08 -20.21
C LEU A 53 -6.22 -1.91 -19.69
N ARG A 54 -5.49 -2.60 -20.58
CA ARG A 54 -4.34 -3.41 -20.19
C ARG A 54 -3.27 -2.57 -19.50
N ARG A 55 -2.95 -1.39 -20.04
CA ARG A 55 -1.96 -0.49 -19.45
C ARG A 55 -2.39 0.00 -18.06
N ASN A 56 -3.66 0.39 -17.90
CA ASN A 56 -4.17 0.87 -16.61
C ASN A 56 -4.21 -0.24 -15.57
N LEU A 57 -4.62 -1.46 -15.94
CA LEU A 57 -4.56 -2.62 -15.03
C LEU A 57 -3.13 -2.95 -14.62
N LEU A 58 -2.18 -2.91 -15.56
CA LEU A 58 -0.78 -3.17 -15.26
C LEU A 58 -0.15 -2.09 -14.37
N ILE A 59 -0.44 -0.80 -14.59
CA ILE A 59 0.17 0.28 -13.81
C ILE A 59 -0.57 0.49 -12.49
N TYR A 60 -1.87 0.76 -12.55
CA TYR A 60 -2.67 1.13 -11.37
C TYR A 60 -3.14 -0.09 -10.59
N GLY A 61 -3.38 -1.23 -11.25
CA GLY A 61 -3.72 -2.48 -10.56
C GLY A 61 -2.52 -3.07 -9.85
N LEU A 62 -1.41 -3.33 -10.56
CA LEU A 62 -0.19 -3.86 -9.93
C LEU A 62 0.40 -2.86 -8.93
N GLY A 63 0.46 -1.58 -9.29
CA GLY A 63 0.91 -0.53 -8.38
C GLY A 63 0.05 -0.47 -7.11
N GLY A 64 -1.27 -0.55 -7.24
CA GLY A 64 -2.20 -0.56 -6.12
C GLY A 64 -2.04 -1.77 -5.19
N ILE A 65 -1.55 -2.90 -5.70
CA ILE A 65 -1.24 -4.09 -4.89
C ILE A 65 0.14 -3.97 -4.24
N VAL A 66 1.17 -3.57 -5.01
CA VAL A 66 2.56 -3.61 -4.54
C VAL A 66 2.87 -2.48 -3.56
N VAL A 67 2.38 -1.26 -3.82
CA VAL A 67 2.66 -0.07 -3.00
C VAL A 67 2.25 -0.24 -1.53
N PRO A 68 1.05 -0.70 -1.15
CA PRO A 68 0.68 -0.87 0.26
C PRO A 68 1.53 -1.92 0.98
N PHE A 69 1.89 -3.02 0.31
CA PHE A 69 2.73 -4.06 0.93
C PHE A 69 4.10 -3.50 1.31
N ILE A 70 4.75 -2.77 0.38
CA ILE A 70 6.05 -2.15 0.64
C ILE A 70 5.90 -1.05 1.69
N GLY A 71 4.92 -0.17 1.54
CA GLY A 71 4.71 0.97 2.44
C GLY A 71 4.45 0.56 3.88
N ILE A 72 3.53 -0.39 4.11
CA ILE A 72 3.21 -0.88 5.46
C ILE A 72 4.44 -1.57 6.08
N LYS A 73 5.16 -2.41 5.31
CA LYS A 73 6.35 -3.09 5.83
C LYS A 73 7.45 -2.11 6.24
N LEU A 74 7.68 -1.06 5.46
CA LEU A 74 8.67 -0.03 5.79
C LEU A 74 8.28 0.74 7.05
N ILE A 75 6.99 1.07 7.22
CA ILE A 75 6.51 1.74 8.44
C ILE A 75 6.66 0.83 9.65
N ASP A 76 6.31 -0.45 9.53
CA ASP A 76 6.47 -1.45 10.60
C ASP A 76 7.92 -1.57 11.03
N MET A 77 8.85 -1.69 10.07
CA MET A 77 10.28 -1.75 10.33
C MET A 77 10.82 -0.48 10.98
N LEU A 78 10.31 0.70 10.60
CA LEU A 78 10.69 1.97 11.24
C LEU A 78 10.19 2.06 12.68
N LEU A 79 8.94 1.68 12.94
CA LEU A 79 8.36 1.70 14.29
C LEU A 79 9.11 0.76 15.24
N VAL A 80 9.40 -0.45 14.79
CA VAL A 80 10.16 -1.45 15.55
C VAL A 80 11.61 -1.02 15.72
N GLY A 81 12.25 -0.54 14.65
CA GLY A 81 13.65 -0.10 14.68
C GLY A 81 13.90 1.10 15.59
N LEU A 82 12.88 1.96 15.77
CA LEU A 82 12.92 3.10 16.70
C LEU A 82 12.46 2.73 18.12
N GLY A 83 12.03 1.49 18.37
CA GLY A 83 11.54 1.03 19.68
C GLY A 83 10.24 1.70 20.12
N LEU A 84 9.44 2.20 19.17
CA LEU A 84 8.16 2.85 19.46
C LEU A 84 7.05 1.83 19.76
N VAL A 85 7.25 0.58 19.34
CA VAL A 85 6.39 -0.58 19.57
C VAL A 85 7.24 -1.84 19.71
#